data_AF-A0A1F4KBY8-F1
#
_entry.id   AF-A0A1F4KBY8-F1
#
_cell.length_a   1.000
_cell.length_b   1.000
_cell.length_c   1.000
_cell.angle_alpha   90.00
_cell.angle_beta   90.00
_cell.angle_gamma   90.00
#
_symmetry.space_group_name_H-M   'P 1'
#
loop_
_entity.id
_entity.type
_entity.pdbx_description
1 polymer ?
#
loop_
_entity_poly.entity_id
_entity_poly.type
_entity_poly.pdbx_seq_one_letter_code
_entity_poly.pdbx_strand_id
1 'polypeptide(L)'
;MSKYHFLVEVQPQYLPDQSTPDDALYVFAYTITITNTGDVTAQLISRTWNVNDANGFTEKVRGLGVVGQQPLLKPGQSFEYTSGTRLRTATGTMHGSFFCVAEDGEKFDADIPMFVLDAVSEPGVGGSRTLH
;
A
#
# COMPACT_ATOMS: atom_id res chain seq x y z
N MET A 1 -13.55 14.65 -13.17
CA MET A 1 -12.93 13.47 -12.52
C MET A 1 -12.78 12.38 -13.57
N SER A 2 -11.83 11.46 -13.40
CA SER A 2 -11.66 10.33 -14.32
C SER A 2 -12.79 9.33 -14.13
N LYS A 3 -13.36 8.82 -15.23
CA LYS A 3 -14.50 7.88 -15.21
C LYS A 3 -14.19 6.60 -14.42
N TYR A 4 -12.96 6.11 -14.50
CA TYR A 4 -12.45 4.96 -13.76
C TYR A 4 -11.29 5.43 -12.89
N HIS A 5 -11.43 5.35 -11.57
CA HIS A 5 -10.38 5.80 -10.67
C HIS A 5 -10.54 5.20 -9.27
N PHE A 6 -9.50 4.52 -8.80
CA PHE A 6 -9.35 4.15 -7.40
C PHE A 6 -8.29 5.02 -6.77
N LEU A 7 -8.65 5.73 -5.71
CA LEU A 7 -7.70 6.40 -4.82
C LEU A 7 -7.17 5.36 -3.83
N VAL A 8 -5.85 5.31 -3.68
CA VAL A 8 -5.18 4.40 -2.75
C VAL A 8 -4.42 5.21 -1.70
N GLU A 9 -4.77 5.00 -0.44
CA GLU A 9 -4.11 5.61 0.72
C GLU A 9 -3.39 4.52 1.52
N VAL A 10 -2.22 4.84 2.05
CA VAL A 10 -1.37 3.87 2.76
C VAL A 10 -0.89 4.42 4.09
N GLN A 11 -1.01 3.62 5.14
CA GLN A 11 -0.51 3.91 6.48
C GLN A 11 0.47 2.81 6.91
N PRO A 12 1.79 3.04 6.77
CA PRO A 12 2.81 2.10 7.23
C PRO A 12 2.99 2.20 8.75
N GLN A 13 3.36 1.08 9.37
CA GLN A 13 3.64 0.96 10.79
C GLN A 13 4.77 -0.04 11.04
N TYR A 14 5.79 0.37 11.78
CA TYR A 14 6.81 -0.55 12.28
C TYR A 14 6.27 -1.40 13.45
N LEU A 15 6.60 -2.69 13.46
CA LEU A 15 6.17 -3.65 14.48
C LEU A 15 7.37 -4.10 15.33
N PRO A 16 7.71 -3.40 16.42
CA PRO A 16 8.89 -3.74 17.24
C PRO A 16 8.80 -5.14 17.85
N ASP A 17 7.63 -5.54 18.33
CA ASP A 17 7.42 -6.85 18.97
C ASP A 17 7.58 -8.05 18.03
N GLN A 18 7.55 -7.81 16.71
CA GLN A 18 7.75 -8.84 15.69
C GLN A 18 9.12 -8.74 15.01
N SER A 19 9.95 -7.77 15.42
CA SER A 19 11.23 -7.45 14.80
C SER A 19 12.39 -7.89 15.68
N THR A 20 13.51 -8.23 15.05
CA THR A 20 14.78 -8.54 15.72
C THR A 20 15.87 -7.69 15.05
N PRO A 21 16.07 -6.43 15.48
CA PRO A 21 17.04 -5.53 14.87
C PRO A 21 18.49 -6.05 14.91
N ASP A 22 18.86 -6.78 15.97
CA ASP A 22 20.19 -7.41 16.10
C ASP A 22 20.46 -8.45 15.00
N ASP A 23 19.41 -9.08 14.47
CA ASP A 23 19.47 -10.04 13.35
C ASP A 23 19.16 -9.36 12.00
N ALA A 24 19.12 -8.03 11.96
CA ALA A 24 18.70 -7.23 10.82
C ALA A 24 17.34 -7.66 10.26
N LEU A 25 16.37 -7.98 11.12
CA LEU A 25 15.02 -8.36 10.74
C LEU A 25 14.02 -7.30 11.22
N TYR A 26 13.46 -6.55 10.29
CA TYR A 26 12.49 -5.48 10.57
C TYR A 26 11.14 -5.85 9.96
N VAL A 27 10.09 -5.86 10.77
CA VAL A 27 8.72 -6.19 10.35
C VAL A 27 7.87 -4.93 10.34
N PHE A 28 7.17 -4.73 9.23
CA PHE A 28 6.26 -3.61 9.05
C PHE A 28 4.87 -4.12 8.70
N ALA A 29 3.85 -3.51 9.29
CA ALA A 29 2.49 -3.53 8.76
C ALA A 29 2.27 -2.33 7.84
N TYR A 30 1.32 -2.47 6.93
CA TYR A 30 0.75 -1.35 6.20
C TYR A 30 -0.75 -1.57 6.05
N THR A 31 -1.53 -0.54 6.39
CA THR A 31 -2.97 -0.48 6.14
C THR A 31 -3.21 0.28 4.85
N ILE A 32 -3.99 -0.32 3.95
CA ILE A 32 -4.33 0.26 2.66
C ILE A 32 -5.83 0.48 2.59
N THR A 33 -6.22 1.70 2.25
CA THR A 33 -7.61 2.09 1.99
C THR A 33 -7.74 2.38 0.50
N ILE A 34 -8.64 1.63 -0.16
CA ILE A 34 -8.93 1.76 -1.59
C ILE A 34 -10.31 2.37 -1.70
N THR A 35 -10.43 3.56 -2.26
CA THR A 35 -11.71 4.25 -2.46
C THR A 35 -12.00 4.41 -3.95
N ASN A 36 -13.14 3.92 -4.42
CA ASN A 36 -13.58 4.21 -5.77
C ASN A 36 -14.06 5.66 -5.85
N THR A 37 -13.27 6.50 -6.50
CA THR A 37 -13.57 7.93 -6.72
C THR A 37 -13.93 8.23 -8.17
N GLY A 38 -14.03 7.19 -9.01
CA GLY A 38 -14.62 7.26 -10.33
C GLY A 38 -16.14 7.12 -10.29
N ASP A 39 -16.74 7.10 -11.48
CA ASP A 39 -18.19 7.12 -11.66
C ASP A 39 -18.77 5.73 -12.00
N VAL A 40 -17.91 4.71 -12.15
CA VAL A 40 -18.29 3.34 -12.54
C VAL A 40 -17.82 2.35 -11.47
N THR A 41 -18.66 1.35 -11.17
CA THR A 41 -18.28 0.21 -10.33
C THR A 41 -17.08 -0.51 -10.95
N ALA A 42 -16.09 -0.86 -10.14
CA ALA A 42 -14.94 -1.62 -10.62
C ALA A 42 -14.44 -2.63 -9.59
N GLN A 43 -13.72 -3.64 -10.07
CA GLN A 43 -13.17 -4.71 -9.26
C GLN A 43 -11.64 -4.67 -9.29
N LEU A 44 -11.02 -4.80 -8.13
CA LEU A 44 -9.59 -5.08 -8.02
C LEU A 44 -9.33 -6.54 -8.34
N ILE A 45 -8.47 -6.82 -9.32
CA ILE A 45 -8.17 -8.17 -9.79
C ILE A 45 -6.82 -8.66 -9.28
N SER A 46 -5.77 -7.83 -9.36
CA SER A 46 -4.42 -8.24 -8.93
C SER A 46 -3.59 -7.06 -8.46
N ARG A 47 -2.48 -7.35 -7.80
CA ARG A 47 -1.53 -6.37 -7.28
C ARG A 47 -0.12 -6.65 -7.79
N THR A 48 0.63 -5.59 -8.02
CA THR A 48 2.07 -5.61 -8.21
C THR A 48 2.71 -4.68 -7.20
N TRP A 49 3.68 -5.16 -6.45
CA TRP A 49 4.51 -4.39 -5.53
C TRP A 49 5.95 -4.34 -6.03
N ASN A 50 6.59 -3.20 -5.82
CA ASN A 50 8.03 -3.03 -5.87
C ASN A 50 8.46 -2.65 -4.45
N VAL A 51 9.33 -3.46 -3.85
CA VAL A 51 9.86 -3.29 -2.50
C VAL A 51 11.34 -2.97 -2.65
N ASN A 52 11.80 -1.86 -2.09
CA ASN A 52 13.21 -1.47 -2.08
C ASN A 52 13.68 -1.34 -0.64
N ASP A 53 14.81 -1.97 -0.32
CA ASP A 53 15.46 -1.80 0.97
C ASP A 53 16.57 -0.73 0.89
N ALA A 54 17.07 -0.26 2.03
CA ALA A 54 18.11 0.78 2.06
C ALA A 54 19.49 0.35 1.51
N ASN A 55 19.71 -0.95 1.31
CA ASN A 55 20.94 -1.49 0.71
C ASN A 55 20.87 -1.57 -0.82
N GLY A 56 19.76 -1.15 -1.42
CA GLY A 56 19.54 -1.21 -2.86
C GLY A 56 19.03 -2.56 -3.36
N PHE A 57 18.60 -3.45 -2.47
CA PHE A 57 17.88 -4.66 -2.87
C PHE A 57 16.45 -4.29 -3.29
N THR A 58 16.05 -4.74 -4.48
CA THR A 58 14.71 -4.54 -5.03
C THR A 58 14.04 -5.87 -5.31
N GLU A 59 12.80 -6.02 -4.83
CA GLU A 59 11.96 -7.17 -5.11
C GLU A 59 10.65 -6.75 -5.78
N LYS A 60 10.23 -7.50 -6.80
CA LYS A 60 8.92 -7.33 -7.44
C LYS A 60 7.99 -8.48 -7.08
N VAL A 61 6.94 -8.18 -6.33
CA VAL A 61 5.95 -9.18 -5.89
C VAL A 61 4.67 -9.00 -6.69
N ARG A 62 4.11 -10.08 -7.23
CA ARG A 62 2.82 -10.09 -7.93
C ARG A 62 1.88 -11.10 -7.30
N GLY A 63 0.59 -10.79 -7.29
CA GLY A 63 -0.41 -11.72 -6.77
C GLY A 63 -1.83 -11.33 -7.13
N LEU A 64 -2.72 -12.32 -7.11
CA LEU A 64 -4.15 -12.10 -7.28
C LEU A 64 -4.76 -11.46 -6.03
N GLY A 65 -5.67 -10.52 -6.26
CA GLY A 65 -6.41 -9.82 -5.22
C GLY A 65 -5.54 -9.12 -4.18
N VAL A 66 -6.15 -8.88 -3.03
CA VAL A 66 -5.56 -8.37 -1.78
C VAL A 66 -6.11 -9.21 -0.63
N VAL A 67 -5.25 -9.72 0.26
CA VAL A 67 -5.65 -10.56 1.41
C VAL A 67 -6.64 -11.70 1.07
N GLY A 68 -6.51 -12.28 -0.12
CA GLY A 68 -7.40 -13.36 -0.61
C GLY A 68 -8.73 -12.87 -1.20
N GLN A 69 -8.93 -11.56 -1.35
CA GLN A 69 -10.15 -10.93 -1.85
C GLN A 69 -9.92 -10.13 -3.12
N GLN A 70 -10.96 -10.01 -3.95
CA GLN A 70 -11.00 -9.15 -5.14
C GLN A 70 -12.21 -8.20 -5.01
N PRO A 71 -12.08 -7.12 -4.21
CA PRO A 71 -13.21 -6.26 -3.86
C PRO A 71 -13.80 -5.59 -5.10
N LEU A 72 -15.14 -5.62 -5.19
CA LEU A 72 -15.95 -4.88 -6.16
C LEU A 72 -16.48 -3.62 -5.47
N LEU A 73 -16.07 -2.45 -5.93
CA LEU A 73 -16.36 -1.16 -5.29
C LEU A 73 -17.25 -0.31 -6.17
N LYS A 74 -18.42 0.09 -5.66
CA LYS A 74 -19.26 1.13 -6.28
C LYS A 74 -18.63 2.51 -6.10
N PRO A 75 -19.00 3.52 -6.91
CA PRO A 75 -18.61 4.90 -6.67
C PRO A 75 -18.83 5.33 -5.22
N GLY A 76 -17.81 5.91 -4.61
CA GLY A 76 -17.79 6.35 -3.22
C GLY A 76 -17.57 5.24 -2.17
N GLN A 77 -17.53 3.96 -2.55
CA GLN A 77 -17.23 2.88 -1.62
C GLN A 77 -15.73 2.70 -1.41
N SER A 78 -15.40 2.23 -0.21
CA SER A 78 -14.03 1.96 0.20
C SER A 78 -13.86 0.53 0.72
N PHE A 79 -12.67 -0.01 0.53
CA PHE A 79 -12.22 -1.27 1.11
C PHE A 79 -10.88 -1.07 1.78
N GLU A 80 -10.78 -1.51 3.03
CA GLU A 80 -9.58 -1.39 3.85
C GLU A 80 -9.03 -2.76 4.20
N TYR A 81 -7.71 -2.91 4.15
CA TYR A 81 -7.03 -4.10 4.65
C TYR A 81 -5.65 -3.77 5.20
N THR A 82 -5.20 -4.60 6.15
CA THR A 82 -3.83 -4.56 6.67
C THR A 82 -3.06 -5.79 6.20
N SER A 83 -1.82 -5.59 5.79
CA SER A 83 -0.87 -6.65 5.44
C SER A 83 0.51 -6.31 6.00
N GLY A 84 1.46 -7.22 5.87
CA GLY A 84 2.82 -7.02 6.37
C GLY A 84 3.90 -7.28 5.32
N THR A 85 5.09 -6.75 5.60
CA THR A 85 6.33 -7.06 4.89
C THR A 85 7.49 -7.15 5.88
N ARG A 86 8.60 -7.73 5.42
CA ARG A 86 9.85 -7.85 6.19
C ARG A 86 10.98 -7.24 5.38
N LEU A 87 11.83 -6.44 6.03
CA LEU A 87 13.03 -5.89 5.42
C LEU A 87 14.28 -6.32 6.20
N ARG A 88 15.41 -6.33 5.49
CA ARG A 88 16.74 -6.52 6.09
C ARG A 88 17.40 -5.22 6.58
N THR A 89 16.68 -4.12 6.48
CA THR A 89 17.15 -2.78 6.82
C THR A 89 16.07 -2.05 7.61
N ALA A 90 16.48 -1.11 8.45
CA ALA A 90 15.57 -0.32 9.28
C ALA A 90 14.70 0.64 8.46
N THR A 91 15.06 0.90 7.20
CA THR A 91 14.30 1.75 6.28
C THR A 91 14.17 1.11 4.90
N GLY A 92 13.08 1.43 4.22
CA GLY A 92 12.86 1.02 2.84
C GLY A 92 11.70 1.78 2.21
N THR A 93 11.40 1.47 0.96
CA THR A 93 10.24 2.01 0.26
C THR A 93 9.43 0.92 -0.40
N MET A 94 8.13 1.16 -0.51
CA MET A 94 7.23 0.32 -1.29
C MET A 94 6.36 1.20 -2.18
N HIS A 95 6.11 0.74 -3.39
CA HIS A 95 5.15 1.32 -4.31
C HIS A 95 4.63 0.25 -5.26
N GLY A 96 3.56 0.51 -6.01
CA GLY A 96 2.98 -0.54 -6.83
C GLY A 96 1.79 -0.08 -7.65
N SER A 97 1.03 -1.05 -8.13
CA SER A 97 -0.24 -0.81 -8.78
C SER A 97 -1.21 -1.95 -8.52
N PHE A 98 -2.50 -1.62 -8.52
CA PHE A 98 -3.58 -2.57 -8.65
C PHE A 98 -4.06 -2.61 -10.09
N PHE A 99 -4.21 -3.82 -10.64
CA PHE A 99 -4.90 -4.02 -11.89
C PHE A 99 -6.40 -4.22 -11.60
N CYS A 100 -7.22 -3.41 -12.26
CA CYS A 100 -8.66 -3.34 -12.04
C CYS A 100 -9.44 -3.54 -13.34
N VAL A 101 -10.69 -4.00 -13.20
CA VAL A 101 -11.64 -4.15 -14.29
C VAL A 101 -12.96 -3.49 -13.89
N ALA A 102 -13.43 -2.53 -14.68
CA ALA A 102 -14.73 -1.89 -14.50
C ALA A 102 -15.88 -2.82 -14.92
N GLU A 103 -17.08 -2.54 -14.44
CA GLU A 103 -18.29 -3.33 -14.74
C GLU A 103 -18.64 -3.35 -16.25
N ASP A 104 -18.22 -2.32 -17.00
CA ASP A 104 -18.33 -2.26 -18.46
C ASP A 104 -17.20 -3.00 -19.21
N GLY A 105 -16.29 -3.65 -18.46
CA GLY A 105 -15.17 -4.44 -18.98
C GLY A 105 -13.89 -3.64 -19.22
N GLU A 106 -13.89 -2.32 -19.01
CA GLU A 106 -12.69 -1.49 -19.17
C GLU A 106 -11.61 -1.87 -18.15
N LYS A 107 -10.36 -1.91 -18.60
CA LYS A 107 -9.21 -2.26 -17.77
C LYS A 107 -8.44 -1.01 -17.42
N PHE A 108 -8.06 -0.88 -16.15
CA PHE A 108 -7.22 0.23 -15.71
C PHE A 108 -6.29 -0.20 -14.57
N ASP A 109 -5.19 0.54 -14.42
CA ASP A 109 -4.31 0.42 -13.28
C ASP A 109 -4.60 1.55 -12.28
N ALA A 110 -4.58 1.23 -10.99
CA ALA A 110 -4.61 2.22 -9.91
C ALA A 110 -3.23 2.23 -9.23
N ASP A 111 -2.58 3.40 -9.24
CA ASP A 111 -1.27 3.58 -8.62
C ASP A 111 -1.36 3.44 -7.11
N ILE A 112 -0.41 2.72 -6.54
CA ILE A 112 -0.14 2.72 -5.11
C ILE A 112 1.05 3.66 -4.90
N PRO A 113 0.86 4.83 -4.26
CA PRO A 113 1.91 5.82 -4.13
C PRO A 113 3.09 5.25 -3.35
N MET A 114 4.28 5.77 -3.63
CA MET A 114 5.46 5.39 -2.86
C MET A 114 5.31 5.83 -1.40
N PHE A 115 5.53 4.89 -0.48
CA PHE A 115 5.57 5.16 0.94
C PHE A 115 6.86 4.61 1.55
N VAL A 116 7.27 5.23 2.66
CA VAL A 116 8.46 4.87 3.41
C VAL A 116 8.09 3.89 4.52
N LEU A 117 8.89 2.85 4.66
CA LEU A 117 8.94 1.99 5.83
C LEU A 117 10.09 2.50 6.70
N ASP A 118 9.80 2.91 7.93
CA ASP A 118 10.78 3.54 8.81
C ASP A 118 10.64 3.00 10.23
N ALA A 119 11.68 2.32 10.71
CA ALA A 119 11.80 1.82 12.08
C ALA A 119 12.57 2.76 13.01
N VAL A 120 13.12 3.87 12.47
CA VAL A 120 14.01 4.81 13.17
C VAL A 120 13.25 6.04 13.65
N SER A 121 12.18 6.41 12.95
CA SER A 121 11.28 7.48 13.39
C SER A 121 10.37 7.01 14.53
N GLU A 122 10.36 7.75 15.65
CA GLU A 122 9.49 7.44 16.79
C GLU A 122 8.00 7.44 16.40
N PRO A 123 7.20 6.46 16.85
CA PRO A 123 5.76 6.48 16.65
C PRO A 123 5.15 7.58 17.54
N GLY A 124 4.85 8.75 16.97
CA GLY A 124 3.95 9.72 17.62
C GLY A 124 4.38 11.18 17.75
N VAL A 125 5.18 11.73 16.83
CA VAL A 125 5.25 13.19 16.68
C VAL A 125 4.79 13.59 15.28
N GLY A 126 3.47 13.52 15.09
CA GLY A 126 2.78 14.33 14.09
C GLY A 126 2.95 15.80 14.45
N GLY A 127 4.10 16.37 14.08
CA GLY A 127 4.36 17.79 14.19
C GLY A 127 3.33 18.54 13.36
N SER A 128 2.35 19.15 14.01
CA SER A 128 1.64 20.29 13.47
C SER A 128 2.68 21.36 13.15
N ARG A 129 3.15 21.37 11.90
CA ARG A 129 3.93 22.48 11.36
C ARG A 129 2.94 23.63 11.15
N THR A 130 2.66 24.37 12.21
CA THR A 130 2.16 25.73 12.06
C THR A 130 3.29 26.54 11.45
N LEU A 131 3.13 26.90 10.17
CA LEU A 131 3.97 27.85 9.47
C LEU A 131 3.95 29.18 10.26
N HIS A 132 5.13 29.66 10.64
CA HIS A 132 5.39 31.08 10.88
C HIS A 132 6.33 31.58 9.78
#